data_AF-A0AAD3RNK9-F1
#
_entry.id   AF-A0AAD3RNK9-F1
#
_cell.length_a   1.000
_cell.length_b   1.000
_cell.length_c   1.000
_cell.angle_alpha   90.00
_cell.angle_beta   90.00
_cell.angle_gamma   90.00
#
_symmetry.space_group_name_H-M   'P 1'
#
loop_
_entity.id
_entity.type
_entity.pdbx_description
1 polymer ?
#
loop_
_entity_poly.entity_id
_entity_poly.type
_entity_poly.pdbx_seq_one_letter_code
_entity_poly.pdbx_strand_id
1 'polypeptide(L)'
;MVNFQKGDSVGLRLAGGNDVGIFIAGVQEGSPAEEEGLRIGDQILKVNNVDFQGVVREEAVLFLLEIPKGEVVTILAQSKPDAYNDILVSGRGDSFFIRTHFEYEKETPQSLAFSRGDIFKVVDTLYDGKLGN
;
A
#
# COMPACT_ATOMS: atom_id res chain seq x y z
N MET A 1 12.58 14.43 0.06
CA MET A 1 11.24 14.93 0.45
C MET A 1 10.71 15.71 -0.71
N VAL A 2 9.48 15.45 -1.13
CA VAL A 2 8.81 16.08 -2.27
C VAL A 2 7.52 16.73 -1.82
N ASN A 3 7.06 17.76 -2.52
CA ASN A 3 5.79 18.42 -2.22
C ASN A 3 5.05 18.75 -3.52
N PHE A 4 3.81 18.27 -3.67
CA PHE A 4 3.01 18.57 -4.86
C PHE A 4 1.53 18.69 -4.51
N GLN A 5 0.77 19.38 -5.36
CA GLN A 5 -0.68 19.48 -5.20
C GLN A 5 -1.36 18.23 -5.77
N LYS A 6 -2.26 17.59 -5.01
CA LYS A 6 -3.02 16.42 -5.48
C LYS A 6 -3.98 16.84 -6.60
N GLY A 7 -3.90 16.16 -7.75
CA GLY A 7 -4.91 16.25 -8.81
C GLY A 7 -6.14 15.39 -8.51
N ASP A 8 -6.70 14.73 -9.53
CA ASP A 8 -7.75 13.73 -9.33
C ASP A 8 -7.24 12.49 -8.57
N SER A 9 -5.94 12.21 -8.70
CA SER A 9 -5.21 11.21 -7.91
C SER A 9 -3.82 11.72 -7.55
N VAL A 10 -3.10 10.98 -6.70
CA VAL A 10 -1.67 11.21 -6.44
C VAL A 10 -0.76 10.67 -7.54
N GLY A 11 -1.28 9.89 -8.49
CA GLY A 11 -0.50 9.33 -9.61
C GLY A 11 0.45 8.20 -9.22
N LEU A 12 0.24 7.52 -8.09
CA LEU A 12 1.13 6.47 -7.58
C LEU A 12 0.43 5.11 -7.53
N ARG A 13 1.16 4.05 -7.88
CA ARG A 13 0.81 2.65 -7.56
C ARG A 13 1.72 2.14 -6.45
N LEU A 14 1.17 1.41 -5.48
CA LEU A 14 1.92 0.95 -4.31
C LEU A 14 2.20 -0.56 -4.36
N ALA A 15 3.35 -0.96 -3.82
CA ALA A 15 3.71 -2.35 -3.52
C ALA A 15 4.28 -2.45 -2.09
N GLY A 16 4.58 -3.68 -1.66
CA GLY A 16 5.01 -3.96 -0.30
C GLY A 16 3.83 -4.04 0.66
N GLY A 17 4.03 -3.63 1.91
CA GLY A 17 3.07 -3.76 3.00
C GLY A 17 3.74 -3.64 4.36
N ASN A 18 3.03 -3.96 5.44
CA ASN A 18 3.52 -3.70 6.80
C ASN A 18 4.83 -4.43 7.16
N ASP A 19 5.12 -5.56 6.52
CA ASP A 19 6.30 -6.41 6.80
C ASP A 19 7.58 -5.87 6.17
N VAL A 20 7.46 -5.24 4.99
CA VAL A 20 8.61 -4.86 4.15
C VAL A 20 8.70 -3.35 3.92
N GLY A 21 7.63 -2.60 4.22
CA GLY A 21 7.47 -1.19 3.94
C GLY A 21 6.64 -0.93 2.67
N ILE A 22 6.17 0.31 2.51
CA ILE A 22 5.39 0.75 1.35
C ILE A 22 6.32 1.32 0.28
N PHE A 23 6.23 0.78 -0.95
CA PHE A 23 7.08 1.16 -2.08
C PHE A 23 6.25 1.69 -3.25
N ILE A 24 6.84 2.59 -4.03
CA ILE A 24 6.29 3.04 -5.30
C ILE A 24 6.55 1.97 -6.37
N ALA A 25 5.46 1.37 -6.86
CA ALA A 25 5.46 0.37 -7.93
C ALA A 25 5.21 0.97 -9.32
N GLY A 26 4.69 2.20 -9.36
CA GLY A 26 4.43 2.93 -10.59
C GLY A 26 4.17 4.39 -10.30
N VAL A 27 4.57 5.24 -11.25
CA VAL A 27 4.30 6.68 -11.24
C VAL A 27 3.61 7.01 -12.57
N GLN A 28 2.55 7.79 -12.52
CA GLN A 28 1.84 8.26 -13.70
C GLN A 28 2.69 9.31 -14.43
N GLU A 29 2.89 9.12 -15.72
CA GLU A 29 3.61 10.06 -16.59
C GLU A 29 2.92 11.44 -16.62
N GLY A 30 3.70 12.50 -16.47
CA GLY A 30 3.24 13.89 -16.40
C GLY A 30 2.48 14.24 -15.13
N SER A 31 2.51 13.38 -14.10
CA SER A 31 1.88 13.70 -12.81
C SER A 31 2.76 14.62 -11.97
N PRO A 32 2.18 15.46 -11.08
CA PRO A 32 2.96 16.29 -10.17
C PRO A 32 3.94 15.47 -9.29
N ALA A 33 3.60 14.22 -8.96
CA ALA A 33 4.48 13.31 -8.25
C ALA A 33 5.74 12.94 -9.06
N GLU A 34 5.59 12.72 -10.36
CA GLU A 34 6.72 12.45 -11.26
C GLU A 34 7.63 13.67 -11.42
N GLU A 35 7.02 14.85 -11.61
CA GLU A 35 7.75 16.12 -11.79
C GLU A 35 8.61 16.44 -10.57
N GLU A 36 8.10 16.16 -9.37
CA GLU A 36 8.84 16.32 -8.11
C GLU A 36 9.92 15.25 -7.88
N GLY A 37 10.04 14.27 -8.76
CA GLY A 37 11.16 13.32 -8.74
C GLY A 37 10.87 11.98 -8.05
N LEU A 38 9.62 11.65 -7.72
CA LEU A 38 9.29 10.31 -7.23
C LEU A 38 9.45 9.26 -8.34
N ARG A 39 10.04 8.12 -8.02
CA ARG A 39 10.32 7.05 -8.98
C ARG A 39 9.94 5.68 -8.43
N ILE A 40 9.82 4.71 -9.34
CA ILE A 40 9.65 3.30 -8.98
C ILE A 40 10.84 2.84 -8.13
N GLY A 41 10.56 2.08 -7.07
CA GLY A 41 11.58 1.58 -6.14
C GLY A 41 11.89 2.53 -4.98
N ASP A 42 11.26 3.70 -4.92
CA ASP A 42 11.30 4.54 -3.73
C ASP A 42 10.40 3.97 -2.62
N GLN A 43 10.95 3.86 -1.41
CA GLN A 43 10.18 3.54 -0.21
C GLN A 43 9.56 4.82 0.36
N ILE A 44 8.25 4.83 0.55
CA ILE A 44 7.52 5.90 1.25
C ILE A 44 7.71 5.69 2.75
N LEU A 45 8.33 6.68 3.40
CA LEU A 45 8.54 6.67 4.85
C LEU A 45 7.47 7.47 5.57
N LYS A 46 7.01 8.58 4.99
CA LYS A 46 5.93 9.42 5.52
C LYS A 46 5.13 10.08 4.41
N VAL A 47 3.85 10.30 4.67
CA VAL A 47 2.98 11.16 3.86
C VAL A 47 2.32 12.19 4.78
N ASN A 48 2.48 13.46 4.45
CA ASN A 48 2.16 14.59 5.32
C ASN A 48 2.81 14.40 6.70
N ASN A 49 2.00 14.34 7.75
CA ASN A 49 2.46 14.12 9.12
C ASN A 49 2.30 12.68 9.61
N VAL A 50 1.94 11.75 8.72
CA VAL A 50 1.65 10.35 9.05
C VAL A 50 2.84 9.46 8.70
N ASP A 51 3.23 8.60 9.64
CA ASP A 51 4.28 7.61 9.44
C ASP A 51 3.75 6.44 8.61
N PHE A 52 4.51 6.03 7.60
CA PHE A 52 4.17 4.93 6.70
C PHE A 52 4.98 3.65 7.03
N GLN A 53 5.79 3.68 8.09
CA GLN A 53 6.45 2.47 8.58
C GLN A 53 5.44 1.53 9.24
N GLY A 54 5.40 0.28 8.76
CA GLY A 54 4.52 -0.76 9.33
C GLY A 54 3.04 -0.60 8.99
N VAL A 55 2.68 0.31 8.08
CA VAL A 55 1.31 0.45 7.56
C VAL A 55 1.03 -0.68 6.56
N VAL A 56 -0.15 -1.29 6.65
CA VAL A 56 -0.57 -2.31 5.67
C VAL A 56 -0.89 -1.67 4.32
N ARG A 57 -0.75 -2.42 3.23
CA ARG A 57 -0.88 -1.85 1.88
C ARG A 57 -2.24 -1.19 1.63
N GLU A 58 -3.33 -1.80 2.11
CA GLU A 58 -4.70 -1.24 1.98
C GLU A 58 -4.83 0.13 2.65
N GLU A 59 -4.39 0.26 3.91
CA GLU A 59 -4.43 1.52 4.65
C GLU A 59 -3.61 2.62 3.96
N ALA A 60 -2.44 2.28 3.42
CA ALA A 60 -1.61 3.22 2.68
C ALA A 60 -2.33 3.74 1.42
N VAL A 61 -3.04 2.87 0.69
CA VAL A 61 -3.84 3.26 -0.48
C VAL A 61 -5.02 4.14 -0.07
N LEU A 62 -5.78 3.73 0.96
CA LEU A 62 -6.92 4.50 1.46
C LEU A 62 -6.51 5.90 1.91
N PHE A 63 -5.39 6.01 2.64
CA PHE A 63 -4.86 7.30 3.08
C PHE A 63 -4.59 8.24 1.90
N LEU A 64 -3.94 7.76 0.83
CA LEU A 64 -3.66 8.59 -0.36
C LEU A 64 -4.94 8.97 -1.13
N LEU A 65 -5.95 8.11 -1.13
CA LEU A 65 -7.25 8.39 -1.73
C LEU A 65 -8.02 9.48 -0.96
N GLU A 66 -7.98 9.43 0.37
CA GLU A 66 -8.70 10.34 1.27
C GLU A 66 -8.16 11.78 1.27
N ILE A 67 -6.89 12.00 0.88
CA ILE A 67 -6.36 13.37 0.74
C ILE A 67 -7.23 14.16 -0.25
N PRO A 68 -7.77 15.34 0.10
CA PRO A 68 -8.63 16.07 -0.82
C PRO A 68 -7.91 16.52 -2.10
N LYS A 69 -8.65 16.57 -3.22
CA LYS A 69 -8.14 17.17 -4.47
C LYS A 69 -7.81 18.65 -4.23
N GLY A 70 -6.66 19.07 -4.72
CA GLY A 70 -6.17 20.44 -4.57
C GLY A 70 -5.37 20.69 -3.29
N GLU A 71 -5.28 19.73 -2.36
CA GLU A 71 -4.42 19.83 -1.19
C GLU A 71 -2.97 19.50 -1.51
N VAL A 72 -2.05 20.07 -0.72
CA VAL A 72 -0.62 19.78 -0.83
C VAL A 72 -0.32 18.43 -0.16
N VAL A 73 0.38 17.56 -0.87
CA VAL A 73 0.89 16.29 -0.39
C VAL A 73 2.40 16.43 -0.19
N THR A 74 2.86 16.15 1.02
CA THR A 74 4.29 16.05 1.33
C THR A 74 4.66 14.58 1.44
N ILE A 75 5.62 14.09 0.63
CA ILE A 75 6.11 12.71 0.74
C ILE A 75 7.58 12.70 1.13
N LEU A 76 7.88 12.02 2.22
CA LEU A 76 9.25 11.62 2.55
C LEU A 76 9.48 10.22 1.98
N ALA A 77 10.27 10.14 0.92
CA ALA A 77 10.66 8.89 0.30
C ALA A 77 12.17 8.70 0.27
N GLN A 78 12.62 7.45 0.18
CA GLN A 78 14.02 7.06 0.04
C GLN A 78 14.15 6.01 -1.06
N SER A 79 15.04 6.24 -2.02
CA SER A 79 15.32 5.26 -3.07
C SER A 79 15.97 4.00 -2.49
N LYS A 80 15.34 2.84 -2.74
CA LYS A 80 15.81 1.52 -2.29
C LYS A 80 15.53 0.44 -3.35
N PRO A 81 16.15 0.54 -4.53
CA PRO A 81 15.85 -0.34 -5.66
C PRO A 81 16.12 -1.82 -5.37
N ASP A 82 17.18 -2.14 -4.63
CA ASP A 82 17.52 -3.54 -4.30
C ASP A 82 16.45 -4.17 -3.40
N ALA A 83 16.02 -3.47 -2.36
CA ALA A 83 14.95 -3.93 -1.49
C ALA A 83 13.61 -4.08 -2.23
N TYR A 84 13.33 -3.16 -3.17
CA TYR A 84 12.16 -3.25 -4.02
C TYR A 84 12.21 -4.47 -4.97
N ASN A 85 13.38 -4.77 -5.54
CA ASN A 85 13.56 -5.96 -6.38
C ASN A 85 13.35 -7.25 -5.58
N ASP A 86 13.85 -7.32 -4.34
CA ASP A 86 13.63 -8.47 -3.46
C ASP A 86 12.13 -8.67 -3.15
N ILE A 87 11.38 -7.57 -2.97
CA ILE A 87 9.92 -7.60 -2.79
C ILE A 87 9.23 -8.17 -4.02
N LEU A 88 9.62 -7.74 -5.23
CA LEU A 88 9.04 -8.24 -6.48
C LEU A 88 9.30 -9.74 -6.69
N VAL A 89 10.51 -10.21 -6.37
CA VAL A 89 10.88 -11.63 -6.52
C VAL A 89 10.20 -12.51 -5.47
N SER A 90 10.12 -12.03 -4.23
CA SER A 90 9.56 -12.82 -3.12
C SER A 90 8.04 -12.76 -3.01
N GLY A 91 7.40 -11.75 -3.61
CA GLY A 91 5.98 -11.48 -3.45
C GLY A 91 5.57 -11.06 -2.03
N ARG A 92 6.52 -10.69 -1.17
CA ARG A 92 6.25 -10.26 0.20
C ARG A 92 5.59 -8.88 0.23
N GLY A 93 4.61 -8.71 1.09
CA GLY A 93 3.93 -7.43 1.29
C GLY A 93 3.49 -7.26 2.72
N ASP A 94 2.24 -7.61 2.99
CA ASP A 94 1.72 -7.63 4.35
C ASP A 94 2.11 -8.93 5.07
N SER A 95 2.18 -8.88 6.40
CA SER A 95 2.41 -10.04 7.25
C SER A 95 1.92 -9.75 8.65
N PHE A 96 0.75 -10.28 8.99
CA PHE A 96 0.22 -10.25 10.35
C PHE A 96 -0.76 -11.41 10.57
N PHE A 97 -1.14 -11.63 11.82
CA PHE A 97 -2.11 -12.67 12.18
C PHE A 97 -3.41 -12.04 12.68
N ILE A 98 -4.54 -12.60 12.24
CA ILE A 98 -5.87 -12.27 12.76
C ILE A 98 -6.50 -13.50 13.39
N ARG A 99 -7.41 -13.29 14.34
CA ARG A 99 -8.29 -14.33 14.88
C ARG A 99 -9.73 -13.96 14.55
N THR A 100 -10.49 -14.89 13.99
CA THR A 100 -11.88 -14.65 13.60
C THR A 100 -12.79 -14.63 14.83
N HIS A 101 -13.78 -13.75 14.82
CA HIS A 101 -14.80 -13.63 15.87
C HIS A 101 -16.22 -13.88 15.35
N PHE A 102 -16.34 -14.44 14.15
CA PHE A 102 -17.59 -14.78 13.48
C PHE A 102 -17.35 -15.98 12.54
N GLU A 103 -18.43 -16.47 11.94
CA GLU A 103 -18.41 -17.56 10.96
C GLU A 103 -18.62 -16.98 9.56
N TYR A 104 -17.91 -17.52 8.57
CA TYR A 104 -18.02 -17.10 7.17
C TYR A 104 -18.11 -18.33 6.28
N GLU A 105 -19.16 -18.37 5.46
CA GLU A 105 -19.30 -19.34 4.39
C GLU A 105 -18.64 -18.81 3.11
N LYS A 106 -17.90 -19.66 2.42
CA LYS A 106 -17.21 -19.27 1.19
C LYS A 106 -18.21 -18.85 0.11
N GLU A 107 -18.01 -17.68 -0.48
CA GLU A 107 -18.80 -17.18 -1.61
C GLU A 107 -18.20 -17.58 -2.96
N THR A 108 -16.87 -17.72 -3.02
CA THR A 108 -16.13 -18.07 -4.25
C THR A 108 -15.22 -19.28 -4.04
N PRO A 109 -14.84 -20.02 -5.10
CA PRO A 109 -13.91 -21.14 -5.00
C PRO A 109 -12.53 -20.79 -4.41
N GLN A 110 -12.11 -19.53 -4.54
CA GLN A 110 -10.84 -19.02 -4.04
C GLN A 110 -10.91 -18.55 -2.58
N SER A 111 -12.11 -18.28 -2.05
CA SER A 111 -12.30 -17.83 -0.67
C SER A 111 -12.19 -18.97 0.34
N LEU A 112 -11.76 -18.63 1.56
CA LEU A 112 -11.66 -19.56 2.68
C LEU A 112 -12.89 -19.41 3.58
N ALA A 113 -13.60 -20.51 3.83
CA ALA A 113 -14.60 -20.55 4.89
C ALA A 113 -13.91 -20.67 6.25
N PHE A 114 -14.51 -20.12 7.30
CA PHE A 114 -13.95 -20.18 8.64
C PHE A 114 -15.00 -20.15 9.74
N SER A 115 -14.63 -20.67 10.90
CA SER A 115 -15.41 -20.61 12.14
C SER A 115 -14.81 -19.59 13.10
N ARG A 116 -15.54 -19.26 14.16
CA ARG A 116 -15.03 -18.41 15.25
C ARG A 116 -13.81 -19.05 15.91
N GLY A 117 -12.73 -18.28 16.02
CA GLY A 117 -11.49 -18.68 16.71
C GLY A 117 -10.38 -19.14 15.78
N ASP A 118 -10.66 -19.33 14.49
CA ASP A 118 -9.66 -19.63 13.47
C ASP A 118 -8.63 -18.48 13.38
N ILE A 119 -7.36 -18.84 13.13
CA ILE A 119 -6.26 -17.90 12.99
C ILE A 119 -5.77 -17.93 11.55
N PHE A 120 -5.69 -16.75 10.94
CA PHE A 120 -5.17 -16.58 9.58
C PHE A 120 -3.93 -15.71 9.60
N LYS A 121 -2.96 -16.07 8.76
CA LYS A 121 -1.88 -15.16 8.37
C LYS A 121 -2.35 -14.36 7.16
N VAL A 122 -2.49 -13.06 7.32
CA VAL A 122 -2.76 -12.13 6.22
C VAL A 122 -1.42 -11.80 5.56
N VAL A 123 -1.36 -12.02 4.25
CA VAL A 123 -0.15 -11.80 3.43
C VAL A 123 -0.32 -10.70 2.37
N ASP A 124 -1.56 -10.32 2.12
CA ASP A 124 -1.93 -9.27 1.17
C ASP A 124 -3.29 -8.68 1.57
N THR A 125 -3.31 -7.40 1.94
CA THR A 125 -4.53 -6.65 2.28
C THR A 125 -5.23 -6.03 1.06
N LEU A 126 -4.61 -6.07 -0.11
CA LEU A 126 -5.12 -5.48 -1.35
C LEU A 126 -5.01 -6.50 -2.51
N TYR A 127 -5.60 -7.68 -2.31
CA TYR A 127 -5.54 -8.80 -3.26
C TYR A 127 -6.08 -8.38 -4.65
N ASP A 128 -5.33 -8.72 -5.71
CA ASP A 128 -5.58 -8.27 -7.10
C ASP A 128 -5.70 -6.74 -7.26
N GLY A 129 -5.14 -5.96 -6.32
CA GLY A 129 -5.21 -4.50 -6.32
C GLY A 129 -6.61 -3.95 -6.00
N LYS A 130 -7.49 -4.76 -5.40
CA LYS A 130 -8.86 -4.38 -5.05
C LYS A 130 -8.97 -4.18 -3.54
N LEU A 131 -9.66 -3.11 -3.15
CA LEU A 131 -10.08 -2.87 -1.78
C LEU A 131 -11.12 -3.93 -1.36
N GLY A 132 -11.11 -4.30 -0.08
CA GLY A 132 -12.18 -5.12 0.49
C GLY A 132 -13.56 -4.48 0.32
N ASN A 133 -14.61 -5.31 0.22
CA ASN A 133 -16.01 -4.87 0.21
C ASN A 133 -16.56 -4.73 1.64
#